data_AF-A0A2I0SU22-F1
#
_entry.id   AF-A0A2I0SU22-F1
#
_cell.length_a   1.000
_cell.length_b   1.000
_cell.length_c   1.000
_cell.angle_alpha   90.00
_cell.angle_beta   90.00
_cell.angle_gamma   90.00
#
_symmetry.space_group_name_H-M   'P 1'
#
loop_
_entity.id
_entity.type
_entity.pdbx_description
1 polymer ?
#
loop_
_entity_poly.entity_id
_entity_poly.type
_entity_poly.pdbx_seq_one_letter_code
_entity_poly.pdbx_strand_id
1 'polypeptide(L)'
;MSVEGTWNLSVSTPIGRIEAVIELREQGGLLAGVAHGAGEEVPLREIVLDGDRLTWKQAVTRPVRLNLAFDVTVDGDTLRGTSRAGRLPSSKVVGERRTEPERRP
;
A
#
# COMPACT_ATOMS: atom_id res chain seq x y z
N MET A 1 -11.04 1.54 13.34
CA MET A 1 -9.59 1.84 13.50
C MET A 1 -9.18 2.65 12.28
N SER A 2 -8.43 3.73 12.46
CA SER A 2 -7.99 4.55 11.31
C SER A 2 -6.75 3.92 10.66
N VAL A 3 -6.76 3.83 9.33
CA VAL A 3 -5.61 3.40 8.52
C VAL A 3 -4.79 4.58 7.99
N GLU A 4 -5.19 5.81 8.34
CA GLU A 4 -4.52 7.04 7.90
C GLU A 4 -3.08 7.13 8.36
N GLY A 5 -2.21 7.64 7.49
CA GLY A 5 -0.80 7.83 7.78
C GLY A 5 0.07 7.31 6.64
N THR A 6 1.37 7.32 6.90
CA THR A 6 2.38 6.87 5.94
C THR A 6 2.84 5.46 6.30
N TRP A 7 2.92 4.59 5.30
CA TRP A 7 3.26 3.18 5.46
C TRP A 7 4.45 2.81 4.59
N ASN A 8 5.45 2.14 5.16
CA ASN A 8 6.51 1.49 4.39
C ASN A 8 6.05 0.10 4.00
N LEU A 9 5.95 -0.18 2.70
CA LEU A 9 5.56 -1.48 2.15
C LEU A 9 6.74 -2.20 1.53
N SER A 10 6.79 -3.50 1.79
CA SER A 10 7.71 -4.43 1.14
C SER A 10 6.93 -5.52 0.43
N VAL A 11 7.10 -5.62 -0.89
CA VAL A 11 6.43 -6.60 -1.75
C VAL A 11 7.44 -7.64 -2.22
N SER A 12 7.22 -8.90 -1.86
CA SER A 12 8.07 -10.02 -2.27
C SER A 12 7.61 -10.57 -3.62
N THR A 13 8.32 -10.20 -4.68
CA THR A 13 8.06 -10.67 -6.05
C THR A 13 9.03 -11.79 -6.45
N PRO A 14 8.75 -12.57 -7.51
CA PRO A 14 9.67 -13.62 -7.97
C PRO A 14 11.07 -13.12 -8.38
N ILE A 15 11.19 -11.84 -8.77
CA ILE A 15 12.44 -11.24 -9.22
C ILE A 15 13.15 -10.43 -8.13
N GLY A 16 12.59 -10.37 -6.92
CA GLY A 16 13.16 -9.62 -5.80
C GLY A 16 12.12 -8.88 -4.97
N ARG A 17 12.62 -8.09 -4.03
CA ARG A 17 11.81 -7.27 -3.12
C ARG A 17 11.66 -5.87 -3.68
N ILE A 18 10.42 -5.36 -3.69
CA ILE A 18 10.11 -3.99 -4.10
C ILE A 18 9.65 -3.23 -2.85
N GLU A 19 10.28 -2.11 -2.58
CA GLU A 19 9.89 -1.19 -1.52
C GLU A 19 9.02 -0.06 -2.10
N ALA A 20 7.96 0.31 -1.38
CA ALA A 20 7.09 1.43 -1.71
C ALA A 20 6.63 2.14 -0.43
N VAL A 21 6.30 3.42 -0.54
CA VAL A 21 5.71 4.20 0.54
C VAL A 21 4.27 4.52 0.15
N ILE A 22 3.30 4.24 1.02
CA ILE A 22 1.91 4.65 0.80
C ILE A 22 1.52 5.72 1.80
N GLU A 23 0.86 6.77 1.33
CA GLU A 23 0.19 7.76 2.16
C GLU A 23 -1.31 7.57 2.05
N LEU A 24 -1.98 7.39 3.19
CA LEU A 24 -3.43 7.25 3.31
C LEU A 24 -3.99 8.42 4.14
N ARG A 25 -5.09 9.02 3.67
CA ARG A 25 -5.78 10.14 4.35
C ARG A 25 -7.27 10.09 4.09
N GLU A 26 -8.09 10.49 5.05
CA GLU A 26 -9.51 10.71 4.82
C GLU A 26 -9.76 12.09 4.19
N GLN A 27 -10.63 12.13 3.20
CA GLN A 27 -11.09 13.34 2.54
C GLN A 27 -12.62 13.27 2.39
N GLY A 28 -13.33 14.07 3.18
CA GLY A 28 -14.80 14.12 3.10
C GLY A 28 -15.49 12.79 3.42
N GLY A 29 -14.91 11.99 4.32
CA GLY A 29 -15.43 10.66 4.69
C GLY A 29 -15.05 9.53 3.73
N LEU A 30 -14.21 9.79 2.73
CA LEU A 30 -13.66 8.77 1.83
C LEU A 30 -12.14 8.66 2.02
N LEU A 31 -11.63 7.44 1.97
CA LEU A 31 -10.19 7.21 2.03
C LEU A 31 -9.56 7.53 0.66
N ALA A 32 -8.50 8.33 0.68
CA ALA A 32 -7.66 8.66 -0.46
C ALA A 32 -6.22 8.25 -0.17
N GLY A 33 -5.45 7.97 -1.21
CA GLY A 33 -4.03 7.68 -1.03
C GLY A 33 -3.20 7.74 -2.30
N VAL A 34 -1.89 7.80 -2.09
CA VAL A 34 -0.86 7.77 -3.13
C VAL A 34 0.25 6.83 -2.70
N ALA A 35 0.87 6.14 -3.66
CA ALA A 35 2.09 5.41 -3.40
C ALA A 35 3.26 6.02 -4.17
N HIS A 36 4.42 5.99 -3.52
CA HIS A 36 5.70 6.40 -4.05
C HIS A 36 6.60 5.17 -4.13
N GLY A 37 7.09 4.82 -5.31
CA GLY A 37 7.92 3.63 -5.51
C GLY A 37 8.43 3.53 -6.93
N ALA A 38 9.59 2.88 -7.13
CA ALA A 38 10.21 2.69 -8.45
C ALA A 38 10.36 3.97 -9.30
N GLY A 39 10.49 5.14 -8.65
CA GLY A 39 10.61 6.43 -9.33
C GLY A 39 9.31 6.95 -9.96
N GLU A 40 8.15 6.48 -9.52
CA GLU A 40 6.84 7.01 -9.89
C GLU A 40 5.95 7.23 -8.66
N GLU A 41 4.98 8.13 -8.83
CA GLU A 41 3.89 8.35 -7.88
C GLU A 41 2.59 7.87 -8.50
N VAL A 42 1.89 6.99 -7.80
CA VAL A 42 0.71 6.31 -8.34
C VAL A 42 -0.45 6.47 -7.37
N PRO A 43 -1.56 7.13 -7.77
CA PRO A 43 -2.72 7.24 -6.93
C PRO A 43 -3.33 5.85 -6.68
N LEU A 44 -3.76 5.62 -5.45
CA LEU A 44 -4.53 4.44 -5.09
C LEU A 44 -5.97 4.63 -5.60
N ARG A 45 -6.51 3.58 -6.22
CA ARG A 45 -7.87 3.55 -6.77
C ARG A 45 -8.69 2.49 -6.08
N GLU A 46 -10.01 2.66 -6.06
CA GLU A 46 -10.95 1.68 -5.48
C GLU A 46 -10.53 1.26 -4.06
N ILE A 47 -10.19 2.25 -3.22
CA ILE A 47 -9.77 2.00 -1.86
C ILE A 47 -11.01 1.61 -1.05
N VAL A 48 -10.97 0.44 -0.42
CA VAL A 48 -12.04 -0.07 0.45
C VAL A 48 -11.43 -0.56 1.75
N LEU A 49 -11.95 -0.04 2.86
CA LEU A 49 -11.65 -0.50 4.20
C LEU A 49 -12.91 -1.21 4.77
N ASP A 50 -12.80 -2.51 5.03
CA ASP A 50 -13.85 -3.34 5.62
C ASP A 50 -13.31 -3.99 6.90
N GLY A 51 -13.69 -3.44 8.05
CA GLY A 51 -13.13 -3.85 9.35
C GLY A 51 -11.63 -3.53 9.43
N ASP A 52 -10.81 -4.59 9.46
CA ASP A 52 -9.35 -4.54 9.43
C ASP A 52 -8.75 -4.81 8.04
N ARG A 53 -9.58 -5.16 7.05
CA ARG A 53 -9.15 -5.47 5.69
C ARG A 53 -9.16 -4.23 4.82
N LEU A 54 -7.98 -3.88 4.28
CA LEU A 54 -7.77 -2.78 3.34
C LEU A 54 -7.45 -3.33 1.95
N THR A 55 -8.20 -2.88 0.95
CA THR A 55 -7.97 -3.24 -0.45
C THR A 55 -7.85 -1.99 -1.32
N TRP A 56 -7.03 -2.05 -2.37
CA TRP A 56 -6.91 -0.98 -3.36
C TRP A 56 -6.30 -1.49 -4.66
N LYS A 57 -6.35 -0.66 -5.71
CA LYS A 57 -5.70 -0.91 -7.01
C LYS A 57 -4.72 0.19 -7.38
N GLN A 58 -3.70 -0.17 -8.16
CA GLN A 58 -2.69 0.74 -8.70
C GLN A 58 -2.37 0.40 -10.15
N ALA A 59 -2.12 1.42 -10.95
CA ALA A 59 -1.63 1.27 -12.32
C ALA A 59 -0.21 1.81 -12.40
N VAL A 60 0.77 0.94 -12.20
CA VAL A 60 2.20 1.28 -12.27
C VAL A 60 2.65 1.27 -13.72
N THR A 61 3.66 2.06 -14.04
CA THR A 61 4.19 2.22 -15.41
C THR A 61 5.67 1.89 -15.53
N ARG A 62 6.40 1.76 -14.41
CA ARG A 62 7.83 1.48 -14.38
C ARG A 62 8.17 0.30 -13.44
N PRO A 63 9.14 -0.55 -13.82
CA PRO A 63 9.79 -0.63 -15.14
C PRO A 63 8.87 -1.22 -16.23
N VAL A 64 7.76 -1.87 -15.85
CA VAL A 64 6.77 -2.47 -16.75
C VAL A 64 5.37 -2.02 -16.33
N ARG A 65 4.50 -1.75 -17.31
CA ARG A 65 3.10 -1.38 -17.03
C ARG A 65 2.33 -2.55 -16.45
N LEU A 66 1.82 -2.40 -15.24
CA LEU A 66 1.02 -3.42 -14.55
C LEU A 66 -0.16 -2.78 -13.82
N ASN A 67 -1.28 -3.49 -13.81
CA ASN A 67 -2.39 -3.19 -12.91
C ASN A 67 -2.29 -4.14 -11.71
N LEU A 68 -2.05 -3.55 -10.53
CA LEU A 68 -1.89 -4.26 -9.28
C LEU A 68 -3.17 -4.13 -8.45
N ALA A 69 -3.62 -5.24 -7.89
CA ALA A 69 -4.64 -5.27 -6.85
C ALA A 69 -3.98 -5.72 -5.53
N PHE A 70 -4.23 -4.98 -4.47
CA PHE A 70 -3.73 -5.23 -3.13
C PHE A 70 -4.87 -5.61 -2.20
N ASP A 71 -4.58 -6.54 -1.31
CA ASP A 71 -5.50 -7.06 -0.30
C ASP A 71 -4.69 -7.37 0.96
N VAL A 72 -4.85 -6.54 1.99
CA VAL A 72 -4.08 -6.62 3.23
C VAL A 72 -4.99 -6.48 4.44
N THR A 73 -4.59 -7.11 5.54
CA THR A 73 -5.14 -6.91 6.87
C THR A 73 -4.24 -5.95 7.64
N VAL A 74 -4.84 -4.96 8.30
CA VAL A 74 -4.18 -3.96 9.14
C VAL A 74 -4.34 -4.37 10.59
N ASP A 75 -3.22 -4.52 11.29
CA ASP A 75 -3.15 -4.82 12.72
C ASP A 75 -2.24 -3.79 13.40
N GLY A 76 -2.87 -2.78 14.01
CA GLY A 76 -2.21 -1.62 14.60
C GLY A 76 -1.36 -0.85 13.59
N ASP A 77 -0.04 -0.99 13.73
CA ASP A 77 0.97 -0.35 12.89
C ASP A 77 1.63 -1.32 11.91
N THR A 78 1.03 -2.50 11.71
CA THR A 78 1.48 -3.48 10.72
C THR A 78 0.41 -3.79 9.70
N LEU A 79 0.82 -4.09 8.46
CA LEU A 79 -0.06 -4.62 7.42
C LEU A 79 0.48 -5.92 6.84
N ARG A 80 -0.43 -6.90 6.79
CA ARG A 80 -0.34 -8.31 6.37
C ARG A 80 -1.08 -8.63 5.09
N GLY A 81 -0.48 -9.00 3.96
CA GLY A 81 -1.33 -9.48 2.86
C GLY A 81 -0.64 -9.84 1.56
N THR A 82 -1.33 -9.56 0.45
CA THR A 82 -0.87 -9.92 -0.89
C THR A 82 -1.15 -8.84 -1.92
N SER A 83 -0.39 -8.87 -3.02
CA SER A 83 -0.67 -8.13 -4.24
C SER A 83 -0.72 -9.08 -5.44
N ARG A 84 -1.51 -8.74 -6.45
CA ARG A 84 -1.66 -9.54 -7.68
C ARG A 84 -1.66 -8.65 -8.91
N ALA A 85 -0.94 -9.09 -9.94
CA ALA A 85 -0.96 -8.51 -11.28
C ALA A 85 -1.70 -9.45 -12.24
N GLY A 86 -3.00 -9.21 -12.47
CA GLY A 86 -3.81 -10.03 -13.38
C GLY A 86 -3.77 -11.53 -13.04
N ARG A 87 -3.30 -12.37 -13.98
CA ARG A 87 -3.22 -13.84 -13.84
C ARG A 87 -1.94 -14.34 -13.16
N LEU A 88 -1.04 -13.45 -12.75
CA LEU A 88 0.20 -13.84 -12.08
C LEU A 88 -0.08 -14.38 -10.66
N PRO A 89 0.81 -15.22 -10.12
CA PRO A 89 0.80 -15.58 -8.71
C PRO A 89 0.80 -14.34 -7.82
N SER A 90 0.16 -14.44 -6.66
CA SER A 90 0.17 -13.35 -5.68
C SER A 90 1.54 -13.19 -5.05
N SER A 91 2.00 -11.95 -4.92
CA SER A 91 3.19 -11.55 -4.18
C SER A 91 2.81 -11.26 -2.73
N LYS A 92 3.67 -11.65 -1.77
CA LYS A 92 3.47 -11.31 -0.35
C LYS A 92 3.72 -9.83 -0.13
N VAL A 93 2.86 -9.18 0.63
CA VAL A 93 2.97 -7.78 1.06
C VAL A 93 3.10 -7.75 2.58
N VAL A 94 4.08 -7.01 3.06
CA VAL A 94 4.18 -6.61 4.47
C VAL A 94 4.37 -5.11 4.52
N GLY A 95 4.02 -4.49 5.63
CA GLY A 95 4.35 -3.09 5.84
C GLY A 95 4.20 -2.64 7.27
N GLU A 96 4.78 -1.49 7.53
CA GLU A 96 4.86 -0.87 8.85
C GLU A 96 4.48 0.61 8.75
N ARG A 97 3.66 1.08 9.68
CA ARG A 97 3.28 2.48 9.78
C ARG A 97 4.51 3.27 10.22
N ARG A 98 4.80 4.38 9.52
CA ARG A 98 5.78 5.35 9.99
C ARG A 98 5.21 6.05 11.20
N THR A 99 5.72 5.70 12.36
CA THR A 99 5.69 6.60 13.51
C THR A 99 6.79 7.62 13.26
N GLU A 100 6.43 8.86 12.93
CA GLU A 100 7.42 9.95 13.02
C GLU A 100 7.99 9.90 14.43
N PRO A 101 9.33 9.92 14.64
CA PRO A 101 9.83 10.14 15.98
C PRO A 101 9.27 11.49 16.40
N GLU A 102 8.53 11.54 17.51
CA GLU A 102 8.10 12.80 18.13
C GLU A 102 9.28 13.77 18.05
N ARG A 103 9.14 14.86 17.27
CA ARG A 103 10.13 15.92 17.30
C ARG A 103 10.16 16.40 18.75
N ARG A 104 11.17 15.96 19.50
CA ARG A 104 11.43 16.54 20.81
C ARG A 104 11.75 18.03 20.59
N PRO A 105 11.16 18.91 21.41
CA PRO A 105 11.35 20.35 21.30
C PRO A 105 12.80 20.78 21.51
#